data_AF-M2MAZ6-F1
#
_entry.id   AF-M2MAZ6-F1
#
_cell.length_a   1.000
_cell.length_b   1.000
_cell.length_c   1.000
_cell.angle_alpha   90.00
_cell.angle_beta   90.00
_cell.angle_gamma   90.00
#
_symmetry.space_group_name_H-M   'P 1'
#
loop_
_entity.id
_entity.type
_entity.pdbx_description
1 polymer ?
#
loop_
_entity_poly.entity_id
_entity_poly.type
_entity_poly.pdbx_seq_one_letter_code
_entity_poly.pdbx_strand_id
1 'polypeptide(L)'
;MVVDELARLLRVLRDRHIDIDHDDVAWAFESNATGPSVRTWVRNAICDPCLLSVEERIFHENDPQPHGNGLEEATCAPLDDGDLGTAINALETSTASINRQCQLLEAQKRALQDINAHRSQSTSVRNIRDQRHHKLSREKAQLEFQASELADLLQTKLQGSLEETDKGTTGLLSAVDRILEKDDRLLDGLQKLLPKTTNTDGLGDQTLEVKKLCDVLVALNVKDIRMRVDSAYRAHVDVDSELHNGTTETPSSSEQKPSLIAELSELSQEIDSLAAMAVQNHYREPISRELKAAQADNALDQARWSEYLLATLQYLTARLTVLEEHFARLHIHQRSVQNVMAALDGVLAEPANPNSESQDTVRTPVAPSARGLKPLRLVEAKFSESQDPTAALLRMLSVRTDRSVGADQLAETLKFTLSERESELASLRSSTEVAIANLLTETLVKAQTDMQHLSNAVYAPSGTGVVRLLDQQLQANLDSLETKTYGLGERMRQLDVEKLAALARNKQKVEL
;
A
#
# COMPACT_ATOMS: atom_id res chain seq x y z
N MET A 1 38.74 -8.78 -69.70
CA MET A 1 38.94 -8.45 -71.12
C MET A 1 37.68 -8.89 -71.86
N VAL A 2 36.75 -7.96 -72.06
CA VAL A 2 35.51 -8.20 -72.82
C VAL A 2 35.91 -8.07 -74.28
N VAL A 3 36.15 -9.20 -74.94
CA VAL A 3 36.33 -9.24 -76.40
C VAL A 3 34.98 -8.84 -76.98
N ASP A 4 34.99 -7.78 -77.79
CA ASP A 4 33.81 -7.21 -78.39
C ASP A 4 33.05 -8.30 -79.17
N GLU A 5 31.86 -8.66 -78.68
CA GLU A 5 31.07 -9.80 -79.20
C GLU A 5 30.66 -9.56 -80.66
N LEU A 6 30.54 -8.29 -81.04
CA LEU A 6 30.36 -7.83 -82.42
C LEU A 6 31.59 -8.12 -83.29
N ALA A 7 32.80 -7.88 -82.78
CA ALA A 7 34.05 -8.18 -83.50
C ALA A 7 34.26 -9.70 -83.70
N ARG A 8 33.78 -10.53 -82.75
CA ARG A 8 33.82 -11.99 -82.89
C ARG A 8 32.88 -12.49 -83.99
N LEU A 9 31.66 -11.96 -84.04
CA LEU A 9 30.69 -12.31 -85.08
C LEU A 9 31.20 -11.89 -86.48
N LEU A 10 31.73 -10.67 -86.62
CA LEU A 10 32.27 -10.18 -87.90
C LEU A 10 33.49 -10.97 -88.39
N ARG A 11 34.33 -11.47 -87.48
CA ARG A 11 35.45 -12.35 -87.85
C ARG A 11 34.95 -13.68 -88.42
N VAL A 12 34.00 -14.31 -87.74
CA VAL A 12 33.44 -15.61 -88.18
C VAL A 12 32.68 -15.49 -89.51
N LEU A 13 31.97 -14.38 -89.75
CA LEU A 13 31.29 -14.13 -91.02
C LEU A 13 32.28 -13.95 -92.18
N ARG A 14 33.38 -13.23 -91.94
CA ARG A 14 34.45 -13.04 -92.92
C ARG A 14 35.17 -14.34 -93.28
N ASP A 15 35.48 -15.16 -92.27
CA ASP A 15 36.14 -16.46 -92.44
C ASP A 15 35.27 -17.45 -93.26
N ARG A 16 33.95 -17.22 -93.32
CA ARG A 16 33.00 -18.08 -94.05
C ARG A 16 32.51 -17.49 -95.38
N HIS A 17 33.07 -16.35 -95.81
CA HIS A 17 32.70 -15.64 -97.05
C HIS A 17 31.19 -15.33 -97.13
N ILE A 18 30.63 -14.83 -96.02
CA ILE A 18 29.26 -14.32 -95.98
C ILE A 18 29.35 -12.79 -96.07
N ASP A 19 28.90 -12.23 -97.19
CA ASP A 19 28.97 -10.78 -97.48
C ASP A 19 27.84 -10.04 -96.73
N ILE A 20 28.10 -9.67 -95.47
CA ILE A 20 27.24 -8.77 -94.69
C ILE A 20 28.12 -7.64 -94.13
N ASP A 21 27.67 -6.40 -94.33
CA ASP A 21 28.41 -5.21 -93.93
C ASP A 21 28.34 -4.96 -92.41
N HIS A 22 29.38 -4.31 -91.87
CA HIS A 22 29.50 -4.00 -90.44
C HIS A 22 28.27 -3.27 -89.90
N ASP A 23 27.75 -2.32 -90.69
CA ASP A 23 26.66 -1.43 -90.28
C ASP A 23 25.31 -2.16 -90.15
N ASP A 24 25.10 -3.24 -90.91
CA ASP A 24 23.90 -4.07 -90.83
C ASP A 24 23.85 -4.90 -89.54
N VAL A 25 25.01 -5.31 -89.05
CA VAL A 25 25.14 -6.11 -87.82
C VAL A 25 25.16 -5.20 -86.59
N ALA A 26 25.78 -4.01 -86.68
CA ALA A 26 25.87 -3.06 -85.58
C ALA A 26 24.49 -2.63 -85.04
N TRP A 27 23.52 -2.40 -85.93
CA TRP A 27 22.15 -2.03 -85.53
C TRP A 27 21.47 -3.07 -84.62
N ALA A 28 21.76 -4.37 -84.82
CA ALA A 28 21.20 -5.45 -84.00
C ALA A 28 21.78 -5.52 -82.58
N PHE A 29 23.03 -5.03 -82.38
CA PHE A 29 23.67 -4.95 -81.06
C PHE A 29 23.37 -3.65 -80.32
N GLU A 30 23.01 -2.58 -81.04
CA GLU A 30 22.66 -1.27 -80.49
C GLU A 30 21.18 -1.16 -80.07
N SER A 31 20.29 -1.97 -80.64
CA SER A 31 18.88 -2.04 -80.23
C SER A 31 18.72 -2.57 -78.80
N ASN A 32 18.08 -1.80 -77.90
CA ASN A 32 17.91 -2.16 -76.48
C ASN A 32 16.95 -3.35 -76.26
N ALA A 33 16.12 -3.69 -77.24
CA ALA A 33 15.22 -4.85 -77.19
C ALA A 33 15.91 -6.15 -77.65
N THR A 34 16.78 -6.07 -78.66
CA THR A 34 17.38 -7.25 -79.31
C THR A 34 18.81 -7.51 -78.84
N GLY A 35 19.52 -6.47 -78.39
CA GLY A 35 20.92 -6.50 -77.97
C GLY A 35 21.28 -7.58 -76.94
N PRO A 36 20.58 -7.73 -75.80
CA PRO A 36 20.94 -8.76 -74.82
C PRO A 36 20.68 -10.18 -75.34
N SER A 37 19.66 -10.37 -76.18
CA SER A 37 19.35 -11.67 -76.80
C SER A 37 20.42 -12.05 -77.83
N VAL A 38 20.82 -11.11 -78.69
CA VAL A 38 21.87 -11.30 -79.70
C VAL A 38 23.22 -11.58 -79.06
N ARG A 39 23.59 -10.87 -78.00
CA ARG A 39 24.83 -11.11 -77.24
C ARG A 39 24.85 -12.49 -76.59
N THR A 40 23.72 -12.91 -76.00
CA THR A 40 23.59 -14.25 -75.40
C THR A 40 23.64 -15.34 -76.48
N TRP A 41 23.02 -15.10 -77.63
CA TRP A 41 23.08 -16.01 -78.79
C TRP A 41 24.50 -16.12 -79.35
N VAL A 42 25.21 -15.01 -79.58
CA VAL A 42 26.61 -15.04 -80.04
C VAL A 42 27.50 -15.80 -79.07
N ARG A 43 27.29 -15.63 -77.76
CA ARG A 43 28.08 -16.34 -76.75
C ARG A 43 27.79 -17.85 -76.70
N ASN A 44 26.56 -18.27 -76.96
CA ASN A 44 26.15 -19.67 -76.85
C ASN A 44 26.29 -20.45 -78.17
N ALA A 45 25.98 -19.80 -79.30
CA ALA A 45 25.93 -20.43 -80.62
C ALA A 45 27.25 -20.32 -81.39
N ILE A 46 28.07 -19.28 -81.15
CA ILE A 46 29.36 -19.06 -81.82
C ILE A 46 30.50 -19.47 -80.89
N CYS A 47 30.56 -20.76 -80.62
CA CYS A 47 31.65 -21.42 -79.90
C CYS A 47 32.38 -22.37 -80.85
N ASP A 48 33.69 -22.56 -80.67
CA ASP A 48 34.53 -23.41 -81.51
C ASP A 48 33.99 -24.84 -81.77
N PRO A 49 33.31 -25.54 -80.84
CA PRO A 49 32.66 -26.83 -81.14
C PRO A 49 31.35 -26.74 -81.96
N CYS A 50 30.73 -25.57 -82.05
CA CYS A 50 29.50 -25.34 -82.83
C CYS A 50 29.80 -24.79 -84.24
N LEU A 51 31.06 -24.50 -84.54
CA LEU A 51 31.52 -23.97 -85.81
C LEU A 51 32.17 -25.10 -86.61
N LEU A 52 31.49 -25.60 -87.65
CA LEU A 52 32.08 -26.56 -88.59
C LEU A 52 33.40 -26.00 -89.13
N SER A 53 34.49 -26.78 -88.99
CA SER A 53 35.77 -26.46 -89.60
C SER A 53 35.67 -26.41 -91.13
N VAL A 54 36.62 -25.74 -91.79
CA VAL A 54 36.63 -25.63 -93.26
C VAL A 54 36.68 -27.02 -93.91
N GLU A 55 37.37 -27.98 -93.28
CA GLU A 55 37.43 -29.37 -93.73
C GLU A 55 36.10 -30.13 -93.53
N GLU A 56 35.44 -29.98 -92.39
CA GLU A 56 34.12 -30.60 -92.13
C GLU A 56 33.02 -30.02 -93.03
N ARG A 57 33.08 -28.73 -93.38
CA ARG A 57 32.16 -28.14 -94.35
C ARG A 57 32.33 -28.77 -95.73
N ILE A 58 33.57 -28.96 -96.18
CA ILE A 58 33.86 -29.62 -97.46
C ILE A 58 33.43 -31.09 -97.41
N PHE A 59 33.54 -31.75 -96.26
CA PHE A 59 33.03 -33.11 -96.05
C PHE A 59 31.50 -33.18 -96.17
N HIS A 60 30.78 -32.24 -95.54
CA HIS A 60 29.30 -32.20 -95.60
C HIS A 60 28.73 -31.66 -96.92
N GLU A 61 29.44 -30.80 -97.66
CA GLU A 61 29.01 -30.33 -98.99
C GLU A 61 29.22 -31.38 -100.10
N ASN A 62 30.12 -32.36 -99.90
CA ASN A 62 30.46 -33.37 -100.90
C ASN A 62 29.81 -34.75 -100.67
N ASP A 63 29.05 -34.96 -99.60
CA ASP A 63 28.38 -36.24 -99.33
C ASP A 63 26.85 -36.10 -99.30
N PRO A 64 26.14 -36.50 -100.36
CA PRO A 64 24.70 -36.55 -100.34
C PRO A 64 24.28 -37.95 -99.86
N GLN A 65 24.18 -38.19 -98.55
CA GLN A 65 23.15 -39.05 -97.92
C GLN A 65 23.20 -38.99 -96.38
N PRO A 66 22.04 -38.85 -95.70
CA PRO A 66 21.96 -38.76 -94.25
C PRO A 66 22.09 -40.14 -93.60
N HIS A 67 23.04 -40.30 -92.68
CA HIS A 67 23.15 -41.48 -91.81
C HIS A 67 21.94 -41.61 -90.88
N GLY A 68 20.93 -42.34 -91.35
CA GLY A 68 19.88 -42.93 -90.52
C GLY A 68 20.15 -44.42 -90.31
N ASN A 69 20.42 -44.79 -89.06
CA ASN A 69 20.23 -46.12 -88.44
C ASN A 69 20.60 -47.38 -89.26
N GLY A 70 21.81 -47.89 -89.04
CA GLY A 70 22.14 -49.31 -89.26
C GLY A 70 21.91 -50.12 -87.98
N LEU A 71 20.64 -50.44 -87.70
CA LEU A 71 20.31 -51.63 -86.91
C LEU A 71 20.84 -52.84 -87.68
N GLU A 72 21.53 -53.73 -86.97
CA GLU A 72 21.94 -55.03 -87.50
C GLU A 72 20.73 -55.73 -88.14
N GLU A 73 20.94 -56.30 -89.33
CA GLU A 73 20.00 -57.15 -90.04
C GLU A 73 19.55 -58.33 -89.16
N ALA A 74 18.47 -58.15 -88.42
CA ALA A 74 17.63 -59.25 -88.00
C ALA A 74 16.91 -59.75 -89.25
N THR A 75 17.38 -60.88 -89.77
CA THR A 75 16.69 -61.72 -90.75
C THR A 75 15.20 -61.75 -90.47
N CYS A 76 14.40 -61.25 -91.41
CA CYS A 76 12.95 -61.29 -91.37
C CYS A 76 12.49 -62.74 -91.51
N ALA A 77 12.32 -63.43 -90.38
CA ALA A 77 11.54 -64.66 -90.30
C ALA A 77 10.05 -64.31 -90.37
N PRO A 78 9.20 -65.17 -90.96
CA PRO A 78 7.76 -64.92 -90.99
C PRO A 78 7.25 -64.84 -89.55
N LEU A 79 6.63 -63.71 -89.17
CA LEU A 79 6.04 -63.52 -87.84
C LEU A 79 5.07 -64.67 -87.54
N ASP A 80 5.37 -65.41 -86.48
CA ASP A 80 4.49 -66.44 -85.93
C ASP A 80 3.38 -65.76 -85.11
N ASP A 81 2.15 -66.26 -85.17
CA ASP A 81 1.01 -65.68 -84.43
C ASP A 81 1.26 -65.71 -82.90
N GLY A 82 2.13 -66.63 -82.43
CA GLY A 82 2.64 -66.65 -81.06
C GLY A 82 3.45 -65.42 -80.69
N ASP A 83 4.30 -64.91 -81.60
CA ASP A 83 5.14 -63.73 -81.38
C ASP A 83 4.30 -62.46 -81.34
N LEU A 84 3.27 -62.36 -82.19
CA LEU A 84 2.26 -61.29 -82.12
C LEU A 84 1.50 -61.33 -80.78
N GLY A 85 1.12 -62.52 -80.31
CA GLY A 85 0.49 -62.71 -79.00
C GLY A 85 1.41 -62.29 -77.84
N THR A 86 2.70 -62.61 -77.91
CA THR A 86 3.67 -62.18 -76.88
C THR A 86 3.91 -60.67 -76.92
N ALA A 87 3.99 -60.06 -78.09
CA ALA A 87 4.14 -58.62 -78.26
C ALA A 87 2.90 -57.86 -77.74
N ILE A 88 1.70 -58.36 -77.99
CA ILE A 88 0.44 -57.79 -77.45
C ILE A 88 0.42 -57.91 -75.93
N ASN A 89 0.73 -59.08 -75.36
CA ASN A 89 0.80 -59.27 -73.92
C ASN A 89 1.90 -58.40 -73.27
N ALA A 90 3.05 -58.22 -73.92
CA ALA A 90 4.11 -57.32 -73.47
C ALA A 90 3.67 -55.85 -73.52
N LEU A 91 2.92 -55.46 -74.56
CA LEU A 91 2.36 -54.12 -74.68
C LEU A 91 1.28 -53.87 -73.63
N GLU A 92 0.38 -54.82 -73.39
CA GLU A 92 -0.67 -54.73 -72.37
C GLU A 92 -0.09 -54.69 -70.95
N THR A 93 0.92 -55.51 -70.66
CA THR A 93 1.62 -55.48 -69.36
C THR A 93 2.41 -54.18 -69.17
N SER A 94 3.05 -53.67 -70.23
CA SER A 94 3.71 -52.35 -70.22
C SER A 94 2.69 -51.23 -70.02
N THR A 95 1.56 -51.25 -70.72
CA THR A 95 0.48 -50.27 -70.61
C THR A 95 -0.18 -50.32 -69.23
N ALA A 96 -0.36 -51.52 -68.66
CA ALA A 96 -0.83 -51.70 -67.29
C ALA A 96 0.18 -51.18 -66.25
N SER A 97 1.48 -51.37 -66.49
CA SER A 97 2.56 -50.85 -65.65
C SER A 97 2.60 -49.31 -65.70
N ILE A 98 2.49 -48.72 -66.89
CA ILE A 98 2.44 -47.27 -67.09
C ILE A 98 1.18 -46.69 -66.43
N ASN A 99 0.01 -47.32 -66.59
CA ASN A 99 -1.21 -46.88 -65.92
C ASN A 99 -1.08 -46.93 -64.39
N ARG A 100 -0.44 -47.95 -63.83
CA ARG A 100 -0.14 -48.00 -62.38
C ARG A 100 0.83 -46.89 -61.96
N GLN A 101 1.84 -46.60 -62.77
CA GLN A 101 2.76 -45.49 -62.51
C GLN A 101 2.06 -44.13 -62.59
N CYS A 102 1.18 -43.91 -63.57
CA CYS A 102 0.36 -42.70 -63.67
C CYS A 102 -0.55 -42.53 -62.45
N GLN A 103 -1.22 -43.60 -62.00
CA GLN A 103 -2.05 -43.58 -60.79
C GLN A 103 -1.21 -43.26 -59.54
N LEU A 104 -0.01 -43.81 -59.43
CA LEU A 104 0.91 -43.52 -58.34
C LEU A 104 1.38 -42.05 -58.35
N LEU A 105 1.73 -41.52 -59.52
CA LEU A 105 2.14 -40.12 -59.68
C LEU A 105 0.98 -39.16 -59.39
N GLU A 106 -0.24 -39.50 -59.77
CA GLU A 106 -1.42 -38.72 -59.39
C GLU A 106 -1.67 -38.75 -57.87
N ALA A 107 -1.50 -39.91 -57.23
CA ALA A 107 -1.60 -40.02 -55.77
C ALA A 107 -0.52 -39.18 -55.07
N GLN A 108 0.72 -39.23 -55.56
CA GLN A 108 1.83 -38.40 -55.05
C GLN A 108 1.58 -36.90 -55.28
N LYS A 109 1.06 -36.52 -56.45
CA LYS A 109 0.67 -35.13 -56.76
C LYS A 109 -0.40 -34.62 -55.79
N ARG A 110 -1.45 -35.42 -55.53
CA ARG A 110 -2.50 -35.07 -54.56
C ARG A 110 -1.92 -34.94 -53.15
N ALA A 111 -1.07 -35.87 -52.71
CA ALA A 111 -0.40 -35.79 -51.42
C ALA A 111 0.48 -34.54 -51.26
N LEU A 112 1.23 -34.14 -52.30
CA LEU A 112 2.02 -32.91 -52.29
C LEU A 112 1.15 -31.65 -52.26
N GLN A 113 0.01 -31.65 -52.97
CA GLN A 113 -0.95 -30.55 -52.91
C GLN A 113 -1.55 -30.40 -51.51
N ASP A 114 -1.91 -31.51 -50.86
CA ASP A 114 -2.41 -31.51 -49.49
C ASP A 114 -1.35 -31.00 -48.50
N ILE A 115 -0.09 -31.44 -48.61
CA ILE A 115 1.01 -30.94 -47.77
C ILE A 115 1.22 -29.44 -47.98
N ASN A 116 1.14 -28.95 -49.21
CA ASN A 116 1.31 -27.53 -49.51
C ASN A 116 0.14 -26.68 -48.97
N ALA A 117 -1.08 -27.19 -49.05
CA ALA A 117 -2.26 -26.56 -48.43
C ALA A 117 -2.15 -26.52 -46.89
N HIS A 118 -1.66 -27.58 -46.26
CA HIS A 118 -1.42 -27.61 -44.82
C HIS A 118 -0.28 -26.66 -44.40
N ARG A 119 0.76 -26.53 -45.24
CA ARG A 119 1.89 -25.61 -44.99
C ARG A 119 1.48 -24.14 -45.12
N SER A 120 0.67 -23.79 -46.11
CA SER A 120 0.15 -22.42 -46.25
C SER A 120 -0.79 -22.04 -45.09
N GLN A 121 -1.60 -22.97 -44.62
CA GLN A 121 -2.45 -22.78 -43.43
C GLN A 121 -1.61 -22.66 -42.14
N SER A 122 -0.60 -23.52 -41.97
CA SER A 122 0.30 -23.50 -40.79
C SER A 122 1.13 -22.21 -40.71
N THR A 123 1.66 -21.74 -41.84
CA THR A 123 2.40 -20.46 -41.90
C THR A 123 1.53 -19.25 -41.59
N SER A 124 0.27 -19.24 -42.06
CA SER A 124 -0.70 -18.20 -41.70
C SER A 124 -1.00 -18.17 -40.18
N VAL A 125 -1.24 -19.33 -39.57
CA VAL A 125 -1.48 -19.43 -38.12
C VAL A 125 -0.25 -19.00 -37.32
N ARG A 126 0.95 -19.36 -37.76
CA ARG A 126 2.22 -18.94 -37.14
C ARG A 126 2.40 -17.43 -37.23
N ASN A 127 2.18 -16.83 -38.39
CA ASN A 127 2.29 -15.38 -38.58
C ASN A 127 1.30 -14.60 -37.69
N ILE A 128 0.06 -15.06 -37.57
CA ILE A 128 -0.95 -14.44 -36.67
C ILE A 128 -0.50 -14.54 -35.21
N ARG A 129 0.08 -15.69 -34.80
CA ARG A 129 0.61 -15.88 -33.45
C ARG A 129 1.81 -14.97 -33.17
N ASP A 130 2.73 -14.86 -34.12
CA ASP A 130 3.93 -14.02 -34.01
C ASP A 130 3.56 -12.53 -33.98
N GLN A 131 2.61 -12.09 -34.81
CA GLN A 131 2.05 -10.75 -34.76
C GLN A 131 1.39 -10.45 -33.40
N ARG A 132 0.64 -11.41 -32.84
CA ARG A 132 0.05 -11.27 -31.51
C ARG A 132 1.12 -11.19 -30.42
N HIS A 133 2.16 -12.02 -30.48
CA HIS A 133 3.28 -11.94 -29.54
C HIS A 133 4.02 -10.61 -29.64
N HIS A 134 4.29 -10.11 -30.83
CA HIS A 134 4.92 -8.79 -31.01
C HIS A 134 4.04 -7.66 -30.48
N LYS A 135 2.73 -7.71 -30.72
CA LYS A 135 1.78 -6.74 -30.16
C LYS A 135 1.79 -6.77 -28.64
N LEU A 136 1.66 -7.95 -28.03
CA LEU A 136 1.69 -8.11 -26.57
C LEU A 136 3.03 -7.69 -25.97
N SER A 137 4.15 -7.96 -26.64
CA SER A 137 5.47 -7.55 -26.18
C SER A 137 5.65 -6.03 -26.21
N ARG A 138 5.08 -5.36 -27.23
CA ARG A 138 5.08 -3.89 -27.30
C ARG A 138 4.19 -3.28 -26.24
N GLU A 139 2.99 -3.83 -26.04
CA GLU A 139 2.07 -3.38 -24.98
C GLU A 139 2.70 -3.58 -23.59
N LYS A 140 3.35 -4.74 -23.35
CA LYS A 140 4.08 -5.00 -22.11
C LYS A 140 5.21 -3.98 -21.89
N ALA A 141 6.06 -3.76 -22.89
CA ALA A 141 7.15 -2.79 -22.77
C ALA A 141 6.63 -1.35 -22.56
N GLN A 142 5.51 -0.99 -23.19
CA GLN A 142 4.87 0.31 -22.99
C GLN A 142 4.31 0.44 -21.56
N LEU A 143 3.68 -0.60 -21.02
CA LEU A 143 3.17 -0.61 -19.65
C LEU A 143 4.31 -0.58 -18.62
N GLU A 144 5.40 -1.32 -18.86
CA GLU A 144 6.60 -1.28 -18.02
C GLU A 144 7.22 0.12 -18.01
N PHE A 145 7.31 0.77 -19.18
CA PHE A 145 7.79 2.15 -19.27
C PHE A 145 6.89 3.12 -18.48
N GLN A 146 5.56 3.04 -18.66
CA GLN A 146 4.61 3.86 -17.93
C GLN A 146 4.66 3.60 -16.42
N ALA A 147 4.85 2.34 -15.99
CA ALA A 147 5.00 1.99 -14.59
C ALA A 147 6.28 2.59 -14.00
N SER A 148 7.41 2.51 -14.72
CA SER A 148 8.67 3.14 -14.28
C SER A 148 8.56 4.66 -14.19
N GLU A 149 7.94 5.31 -15.18
CA GLU A 149 7.73 6.77 -15.18
C GLU A 149 6.84 7.20 -14.00
N LEU A 150 5.76 6.47 -13.72
CA LEU A 150 4.90 6.74 -12.57
C LEU A 150 5.63 6.50 -11.24
N ALA A 151 6.48 5.49 -11.15
CA ALA A 151 7.27 5.21 -9.96
C ALA A 151 8.31 6.32 -9.70
N ASP A 152 9.02 6.77 -10.73
CA ASP A 152 9.98 7.89 -10.64
C ASP A 152 9.28 9.21 -10.24
N LEU A 153 8.11 9.48 -10.82
CA LEU A 153 7.28 10.64 -10.45
C LEU A 153 6.77 10.55 -9.01
N LEU A 154 6.45 9.35 -8.53
CA LEU A 154 6.01 9.12 -7.16
C LEU A 154 7.19 9.28 -6.19
N GLN A 155 8.36 8.74 -6.53
CA GLN A 155 9.58 8.85 -5.73
C GLN A 155 10.01 10.31 -5.58
N THR A 156 10.04 11.09 -6.66
CA THR A 156 10.38 12.52 -6.61
C THR A 156 9.39 13.32 -5.76
N LYS A 157 8.09 13.02 -5.85
CA LYS A 157 7.07 13.64 -4.99
C LYS A 157 7.22 13.26 -3.52
N LEU A 158 7.46 11.98 -3.22
CA LEU A 158 7.68 11.52 -1.84
C LEU A 158 8.95 12.14 -1.25
N GLN A 159 10.03 12.21 -2.02
CA GLN A 159 11.27 12.84 -1.57
C GLN A 159 11.06 14.34 -1.29
N GLY A 160 10.36 15.05 -2.18
CA GLY A 160 9.99 16.45 -1.95
C GLY A 160 9.13 16.64 -0.70
N SER A 161 8.15 15.75 -0.49
CA SER A 161 7.33 15.74 0.73
C SER A 161 8.16 15.45 1.98
N LEU A 162 9.13 14.52 1.91
CA LEU A 162 10.02 14.22 3.01
C LEU A 162 10.88 15.43 3.38
N GLU A 163 11.49 16.10 2.41
CA GLU A 163 12.26 17.33 2.63
C GLU A 163 11.40 18.47 3.22
N GLU A 164 10.15 18.60 2.78
CA GLU A 164 9.21 19.57 3.33
C GLU A 164 8.86 19.24 4.79
N THR A 165 8.60 17.97 5.10
CA THR A 165 8.38 17.54 6.49
C THR A 165 9.61 17.75 7.36
N ASP A 166 10.82 17.50 6.85
CA ASP A 166 12.07 17.69 7.59
C ASP A 166 12.33 19.17 7.90
N LYS A 167 12.10 20.06 6.92
CA LYS A 167 12.09 21.52 7.14
C LYS A 167 11.02 21.94 8.15
N GLY A 168 9.85 21.32 8.09
CA GLY A 168 8.77 21.52 9.06
C GLY A 168 9.17 21.10 10.48
N THR A 169 9.85 19.95 10.64
CA THR A 169 10.30 19.44 11.96
C THR A 169 11.34 20.36 12.60
N THR A 170 12.35 20.75 11.82
CA THR A 170 13.45 21.61 12.28
C THR A 170 12.97 23.03 12.56
N GLY A 171 12.07 23.56 11.72
CA GLY A 171 11.38 24.82 11.97
C GLY A 171 10.54 24.78 13.24
N LEU A 172 9.81 23.69 13.48
CA LEU A 172 8.96 23.50 14.66
C LEU A 172 9.79 23.49 15.95
N LEU A 173 10.94 22.81 15.99
CA LEU A 173 11.83 22.82 17.16
C LEU A 173 12.21 24.24 17.56
N SER A 174 12.66 25.06 16.60
CA SER A 174 13.02 26.46 16.86
C SER A 174 11.84 27.31 17.32
N ALA A 175 10.63 27.00 16.83
CA ALA A 175 9.40 27.69 17.24
C ALA A 175 8.99 27.28 18.66
N VAL A 176 9.10 25.99 19.00
CA VAL A 176 8.85 25.45 20.34
C VAL A 176 9.80 26.08 21.34
N ASP A 177 11.10 26.15 21.06
CA ASP A 177 12.08 26.79 21.95
C ASP A 177 11.69 28.24 22.26
N ARG A 178 11.31 29.01 21.24
CA ARG A 178 10.85 30.41 21.42
C ARG A 178 9.55 30.52 22.20
N ILE A 179 8.68 29.53 22.09
CA ILE A 179 7.41 29.48 22.83
C ILE A 179 7.68 29.14 24.29
N LEU A 180 8.51 28.13 24.56
CA LEU A 180 8.90 27.74 25.90
C LEU A 180 9.67 28.86 26.62
N GLU A 181 10.56 29.56 25.92
CA GLU A 181 11.23 30.74 26.48
C GLU A 181 10.24 31.85 26.88
N LYS A 182 9.15 32.03 26.12
CA LYS A 182 8.08 32.96 26.50
C LYS A 182 7.29 32.46 27.72
N ASP A 183 7.08 31.15 27.83
CA ASP A 183 6.42 30.54 28.97
C ASP A 183 7.25 30.65 30.24
N ASP A 184 8.55 30.43 30.15
CA ASP A 184 9.47 30.64 31.26
C ASP A 184 9.44 32.08 31.76
N ARG A 185 9.41 33.07 30.84
CA ARG A 185 9.25 34.49 31.21
C ARG A 185 7.90 34.78 31.89
N LEU A 186 6.83 34.10 31.48
CA LEU A 186 5.52 34.21 32.14
C LEU A 186 5.55 33.57 33.52
N LEU A 187 6.17 32.40 33.67
CA LEU A 187 6.34 31.69 34.93
C LEU A 187 7.20 32.49 35.92
N ASP A 188 8.29 33.11 35.46
CA ASP A 188 9.09 34.08 36.24
C ASP A 188 8.25 35.26 36.71
N GLY A 189 7.35 35.75 35.85
CA GLY A 189 6.37 36.79 36.20
C GLY A 189 5.41 36.32 37.30
N LEU A 190 4.89 35.10 37.18
CA LEU A 190 3.99 34.50 38.18
C LEU A 190 4.70 34.25 39.52
N GLN A 191 5.97 33.81 39.50
CA GLN A 191 6.77 33.62 40.70
C GLN A 191 6.92 34.93 41.50
N LYS A 192 7.08 36.06 40.80
CA LYS A 192 7.13 37.39 41.42
C LYS A 192 5.77 37.84 41.99
N LEU A 193 4.66 37.29 41.50
CA LEU A 193 3.30 37.57 41.98
C LEU A 193 2.87 36.66 43.14
N LEU A 194 3.51 35.49 43.31
CA LEU A 194 3.25 34.54 44.39
C LEU A 194 3.35 35.12 45.83
N PRO A 195 4.31 36.00 46.17
CA PRO A 195 4.31 36.64 47.48
C PRO A 195 3.12 37.58 47.70
N LYS A 196 2.44 38.05 46.64
CA LYS A 196 1.20 38.85 46.76
C LYS A 196 -0.04 38.00 47.03
N THR A 197 0.02 36.70 46.70
CA THR A 197 -1.09 35.76 46.93
C THR A 197 -0.94 34.98 48.22
N THR A 198 0.23 34.98 48.84
CA THR A 198 0.51 34.35 50.12
C THR A 198 0.43 35.40 51.23
N ASN A 199 -0.73 35.49 51.88
CA ASN A 199 -0.87 36.29 53.09
C ASN A 199 0.04 35.70 54.17
N THR A 200 1.17 36.36 54.43
CA THR A 200 1.97 36.09 55.62
C THR A 200 1.12 36.39 56.85
N ASP A 201 1.04 35.43 57.77
CA ASP A 201 0.29 35.35 59.04
C ASP A 201 0.34 36.56 60.01
N GLY A 202 0.87 37.72 59.61
CA GLY A 202 1.09 38.88 60.48
C GLY A 202 -0.15 39.70 60.86
N LEU A 203 -1.34 39.41 60.32
CA LEU A 203 -2.54 40.24 60.51
C LEU A 203 -3.36 39.87 61.76
N GLY A 204 -3.33 38.60 62.18
CA GLY A 204 -3.89 38.20 63.47
C GLY A 204 -3.19 38.91 64.63
N ASP A 205 -1.88 39.12 64.49
CA ASP A 205 -1.03 39.84 65.43
C ASP A 205 -1.40 41.33 65.52
N GLN A 206 -1.67 41.98 64.38
CA GLN A 206 -2.06 43.41 64.33
C GLN A 206 -3.33 43.72 65.12
N THR A 207 -4.35 42.85 65.09
CA THR A 207 -5.58 43.08 65.88
C THR A 207 -5.36 42.91 67.39
N LEU A 208 -4.42 42.06 67.79
CA LEU A 208 -4.03 41.87 69.19
C LEU A 208 -3.15 43.04 69.66
N GLU A 209 -2.28 43.53 68.79
CA GLU A 209 -1.45 44.71 69.03
C GLU A 209 -2.30 45.97 69.22
N VAL A 210 -3.28 46.22 68.34
CA VAL A 210 -4.22 47.35 68.48
C VAL A 210 -4.97 47.29 69.82
N LYS A 211 -5.42 46.10 70.25
CA LYS A 211 -6.06 45.94 71.57
C LYS A 211 -5.11 46.31 72.70
N LYS A 212 -3.88 45.78 72.70
CA LYS A 212 -2.86 46.09 73.71
C LYS A 212 -2.55 47.59 73.77
N LEU A 213 -2.39 48.25 72.62
CA LEU A 213 -2.11 49.68 72.53
C LEU A 213 -3.29 50.53 73.05
N CYS A 214 -4.53 50.14 72.74
CA CYS A 214 -5.72 50.80 73.28
C CYS A 214 -5.81 50.63 74.80
N ASP A 215 -5.51 49.45 75.35
CA ASP A 215 -5.53 49.22 76.80
C ASP A 215 -4.46 50.08 77.52
N VAL A 216 -3.27 50.23 76.93
CA VAL A 216 -2.24 51.15 77.43
C VAL A 216 -2.70 52.61 77.36
N LEU A 217 -3.37 53.01 76.28
CA LEU A 217 -3.89 54.37 76.11
C LEU A 217 -4.97 54.69 77.16
N VAL A 218 -5.84 53.74 77.50
CA VAL A 218 -6.80 53.90 78.60
C VAL A 218 -6.08 54.14 79.92
N ALA A 219 -5.08 53.32 80.25
CA ALA A 219 -4.31 53.47 81.49
C ALA A 219 -3.59 54.83 81.57
N LEU A 220 -3.02 55.32 80.46
CA LEU A 220 -2.39 56.63 80.40
C LEU A 220 -3.39 57.78 80.54
N ASN A 221 -4.56 57.70 79.89
CA ASN A 221 -5.61 58.71 79.99
C ASN A 221 -6.19 58.80 81.40
N VAL A 222 -6.47 57.66 82.04
CA VAL A 222 -6.90 57.60 83.44
C VAL A 222 -5.89 58.30 84.34
N LYS A 223 -4.60 58.00 84.15
CA LYS A 223 -3.52 58.62 84.94
C LYS A 223 -3.46 60.13 84.70
N ASP A 224 -3.56 60.60 83.46
CA ASP A 224 -3.56 62.04 83.15
C ASP A 224 -4.74 62.76 83.78
N ILE A 225 -5.95 62.21 83.64
CA ILE A 225 -7.17 62.79 84.24
C ILE A 225 -7.04 62.85 85.76
N ARG A 226 -6.60 61.77 86.41
CA ARG A 226 -6.36 61.75 87.87
C ARG A 226 -5.32 62.78 88.29
N MET A 227 -4.20 62.89 87.57
CA MET A 227 -3.17 63.90 87.86
C MET A 227 -3.70 65.34 87.71
N ARG A 228 -4.57 65.60 86.72
CA ARG A 228 -5.21 66.91 86.55
C ARG A 228 -6.20 67.23 87.67
N VAL A 229 -7.02 66.25 88.09
CA VAL A 229 -7.94 66.39 89.22
C VAL A 229 -7.15 66.65 90.51
N ASP A 230 -6.09 65.87 90.75
CA ASP A 230 -5.21 66.05 91.92
C ASP A 230 -4.52 67.42 91.91
N SER A 231 -4.05 67.88 90.74
CA SER A 231 -3.43 69.19 90.59
C SER A 231 -4.42 70.33 90.83
N ALA A 232 -5.66 70.22 90.33
CA ALA A 232 -6.71 71.20 90.56
C ALA A 232 -7.10 71.22 92.05
N TYR A 233 -7.25 70.05 92.66
CA TYR A 233 -7.53 69.93 94.09
C TYR A 233 -6.47 70.62 94.94
N ARG A 234 -5.18 70.33 94.70
CA ARG A 234 -4.06 70.98 95.41
C ARG A 234 -4.03 72.49 95.21
N ALA A 235 -4.24 72.96 93.97
CA ALA A 235 -4.29 74.39 93.68
C ALA A 235 -5.41 75.13 94.44
N HIS A 236 -6.56 74.49 94.65
CA HIS A 236 -7.65 75.07 95.44
C HIS A 236 -7.40 74.99 96.95
N VAL A 237 -6.82 73.91 97.45
CA VAL A 237 -6.44 73.78 98.87
C VAL A 237 -5.38 74.81 99.27
N ASP A 238 -4.40 75.08 98.40
CA ASP A 238 -3.37 76.10 98.64
C ASP A 238 -3.97 77.52 98.69
N VAL A 239 -4.93 77.84 97.82
CA VAL A 239 -5.62 79.15 97.80
C VAL A 239 -6.52 79.36 99.03
N ASP A 240 -7.24 78.32 99.47
CA ASP A 240 -8.06 78.41 100.69
C ASP A 240 -7.19 78.51 101.94
N SER A 241 -6.01 77.84 101.97
CA SER A 241 -5.08 77.95 103.10
C SER A 241 -4.45 79.34 103.23
N GLU A 242 -4.29 80.09 102.14
CA GLU A 242 -3.81 81.48 102.18
C GLU A 242 -4.90 82.46 102.67
N LEU A 243 -6.19 82.17 102.43
CA LEU A 243 -7.33 83.00 102.83
C LEU A 243 -7.83 82.72 104.26
N HIS A 244 -7.56 81.53 104.83
CA HIS A 244 -8.11 81.09 106.12
C HIS A 244 -7.21 81.30 107.35
N ASN A 245 -6.20 82.18 107.28
CA ASN A 245 -5.30 82.50 108.40
C ASN A 245 -5.94 83.22 109.61
N GLY A 246 -7.27 83.14 109.77
CA GLY A 246 -7.91 83.46 111.03
C GLY A 246 -9.42 83.51 110.90
N THR A 247 -10.11 82.37 111.05
CA THR A 247 -11.42 82.26 111.74
C THR A 247 -11.70 80.78 112.04
N THR A 248 -12.26 80.54 113.22
CA THR A 248 -12.59 79.28 113.89
C THR A 248 -13.36 78.24 113.07
N GLU A 249 -12.93 76.98 113.19
CA GLU A 249 -13.60 75.78 112.68
C GLU A 249 -15.06 75.67 113.14
N THR A 250 -15.99 75.52 112.19
CA THR A 250 -17.39 75.19 112.46
C THR A 250 -17.60 73.66 112.40
N PRO A 251 -18.38 73.07 113.34
CA PRO A 251 -18.58 71.62 113.43
C PRO A 251 -19.42 71.01 112.28
N SER A 252 -19.98 71.83 111.38
CA SER A 252 -20.73 71.38 110.20
C SER A 252 -19.84 70.80 109.08
N SER A 253 -18.52 70.97 109.16
CA SER A 253 -17.56 70.44 108.18
C SER A 253 -17.24 68.94 108.36
N SER A 254 -17.49 68.36 109.54
CA SER A 254 -17.11 66.97 109.84
C SER A 254 -17.97 65.92 109.14
N GLU A 255 -19.26 66.18 108.92
CA GLU A 255 -20.19 65.23 108.27
C GLU A 255 -20.15 65.32 106.74
N GLN A 256 -19.71 66.45 106.18
CA GLN A 256 -19.60 66.67 104.73
C GLN A 256 -18.34 66.03 104.12
N LYS A 257 -17.24 65.95 104.88
CA LYS A 257 -15.98 65.31 104.47
C LYS A 257 -16.13 63.85 104.03
N PRO A 258 -16.80 62.94 104.77
CA PRO A 258 -16.95 61.55 104.32
C PRO A 258 -17.83 61.42 103.06
N SER A 259 -18.85 62.28 102.88
CA SER A 259 -19.66 62.32 101.65
C SER A 259 -18.81 62.71 100.45
N LEU A 260 -18.01 63.79 100.58
CA LEU A 260 -17.12 64.26 99.52
C LEU A 260 -16.03 63.24 99.17
N ILE A 261 -15.51 62.49 100.14
CA ILE A 261 -14.55 61.39 99.89
C ILE A 261 -15.23 60.25 99.13
N ALA A 262 -16.48 59.92 99.47
CA ALA A 262 -17.25 58.91 98.75
C ALA A 262 -17.53 59.35 97.30
N GLU A 263 -17.97 60.60 97.09
CA GLU A 263 -18.20 61.20 95.77
C GLU A 263 -16.91 61.26 94.93
N LEU A 264 -15.77 61.61 95.53
CA LEU A 264 -14.47 61.58 94.85
C LEU A 264 -14.07 60.15 94.46
N SER A 265 -14.36 59.17 95.32
CA SER A 265 -14.09 57.76 95.01
C SER A 265 -14.97 57.24 93.87
N GLU A 266 -16.24 57.66 93.82
CA GLU A 266 -17.17 57.35 92.74
C GLU A 266 -16.72 58.00 91.42
N LEU A 267 -16.36 59.29 91.46
CA LEU A 267 -15.78 60.00 90.32
C LEU A 267 -14.49 59.31 89.81
N SER A 268 -13.64 58.82 90.72
CA SER A 268 -12.40 58.15 90.36
C SER A 268 -12.61 56.80 89.64
N GLN A 269 -13.73 56.13 89.93
CA GLN A 269 -14.17 54.90 89.25
C GLN A 269 -14.88 55.22 87.92
N GLU A 270 -15.64 56.31 87.87
CA GLU A 270 -16.28 56.78 86.64
C GLU A 270 -15.24 57.24 85.60
N ILE A 271 -14.12 57.83 86.03
CA ILE A 271 -12.98 58.18 85.16
C ILE A 271 -12.45 56.94 84.43
N ASP A 272 -12.37 55.78 85.09
CA ASP A 272 -11.89 54.54 84.47
C ASP A 272 -12.85 54.06 83.37
N SER A 273 -14.15 54.09 83.63
CA SER A 273 -15.17 53.65 82.67
C SER A 273 -15.33 54.61 81.50
N LEU A 274 -15.28 55.93 81.75
CA LEU A 274 -15.35 56.97 80.72
C LEU A 274 -14.10 56.99 79.85
N ALA A 275 -12.90 56.83 80.42
CA ALA A 275 -11.67 56.74 79.64
C ALA A 275 -11.65 55.49 78.75
N ALA A 276 -12.12 54.35 79.28
CA ALA A 276 -12.28 53.13 78.49
C ALA A 276 -13.29 53.32 77.34
N MET A 277 -14.45 53.92 77.60
CA MET A 277 -15.47 54.19 76.58
C MET A 277 -14.97 55.18 75.52
N ALA A 278 -14.26 56.24 75.92
CA ALA A 278 -13.70 57.23 75.01
C ALA A 278 -12.67 56.60 74.06
N VAL A 279 -11.73 55.81 74.58
CA VAL A 279 -10.72 55.12 73.75
C VAL A 279 -11.35 54.04 72.87
N GLN A 280 -12.34 53.33 73.39
CA GLN A 280 -13.10 52.33 72.63
C GLN A 280 -13.76 52.97 71.40
N ASN A 281 -14.49 54.08 71.59
CA ASN A 281 -15.27 54.72 70.53
C ASN A 281 -14.39 55.53 69.57
N HIS A 282 -13.36 56.24 70.06
CA HIS A 282 -12.53 57.11 69.21
C HIS A 282 -11.40 56.39 68.48
N TYR A 283 -10.90 55.27 69.00
CA TYR A 283 -9.74 54.59 68.43
C TYR A 283 -10.01 53.12 68.12
N ARG A 284 -10.42 52.33 69.12
CA ARG A 284 -10.48 50.87 68.96
C ARG A 284 -11.49 50.43 67.90
N GLU A 285 -12.71 50.95 67.93
CA GLU A 285 -13.73 50.64 66.94
C GLU A 285 -13.37 51.11 65.52
N PRO A 286 -12.99 52.37 65.26
CA PRO A 286 -12.64 52.82 63.92
C PRO A 286 -11.43 52.08 63.35
N ILE A 287 -10.36 51.88 64.13
CA ILE A 287 -9.18 51.11 63.67
C ILE A 287 -9.57 49.66 63.35
N SER A 288 -10.41 49.03 64.18
CA SER A 288 -10.86 47.66 63.91
C SER A 288 -11.75 47.56 62.67
N ARG A 289 -12.53 48.60 62.37
CA ARG A 289 -13.40 48.67 61.18
C ARG A 289 -12.55 48.84 59.92
N GLU A 290 -11.58 49.75 59.94
CA GLU A 290 -10.66 49.96 58.82
C GLU A 290 -9.79 48.74 58.56
N LEU A 291 -9.29 48.08 59.62
CA LEU A 291 -8.50 46.86 59.47
C LEU A 291 -9.33 45.72 58.85
N LYS A 292 -10.61 45.58 59.23
CA LYS A 292 -11.52 44.61 58.59
C LYS A 292 -11.82 44.98 57.14
N ALA A 293 -11.97 46.26 56.82
CA ALA A 293 -12.19 46.72 55.44
C ALA A 293 -10.96 46.43 54.57
N ALA A 294 -9.75 46.79 55.04
CA ALA A 294 -8.50 46.47 54.39
C ALA A 294 -8.28 44.96 54.23
N GLN A 295 -8.74 44.16 55.20
CA GLN A 295 -8.71 42.69 55.10
C GLN A 295 -9.63 42.19 53.98
N ALA A 296 -10.84 42.74 53.86
CA ALA A 296 -11.75 42.38 52.78
C ALA A 296 -11.16 42.76 51.40
N ASP A 297 -10.57 43.95 51.28
CA ASP A 297 -9.93 44.42 50.04
C ASP A 297 -8.72 43.54 49.67
N ASN A 298 -7.86 43.22 50.64
CA ASN A 298 -6.72 42.31 50.42
C ASN A 298 -7.19 40.90 50.03
N ALA A 299 -8.27 40.39 50.62
CA ALA A 299 -8.83 39.09 50.25
C ALA A 299 -9.41 39.10 48.83
N LEU A 300 -10.05 40.19 48.40
CA LEU A 300 -10.54 40.36 47.04
C LEU A 300 -9.39 40.42 46.03
N ASP A 301 -8.34 41.17 46.33
CA ASP A 301 -7.16 41.26 45.47
C ASP A 301 -6.41 39.91 45.43
N GLN A 302 -6.29 39.21 46.55
CA GLN A 302 -5.74 37.85 46.60
C GLN A 302 -6.56 36.90 45.71
N ALA A 303 -7.89 36.96 45.77
CA ALA A 303 -8.76 36.16 44.91
C ALA A 303 -8.51 36.47 43.43
N ARG A 304 -8.44 37.75 43.04
CA ARG A 304 -8.15 38.17 41.66
C ARG A 304 -6.77 37.69 41.17
N TRP A 305 -5.74 37.83 42.00
CA TRP A 305 -4.40 37.35 41.66
C TRP A 305 -4.35 35.83 41.55
N SER A 306 -5.09 35.12 42.41
CA SER A 306 -5.20 33.66 42.34
C SER A 306 -5.95 33.18 41.08
N GLU A 307 -7.00 33.90 40.68
CA GLU A 307 -7.74 33.65 39.44
C GLU A 307 -6.86 33.90 38.22
N TYR A 308 -6.11 35.01 38.22
CA TYR A 308 -5.13 35.29 37.17
C TYR A 308 -4.05 34.20 37.08
N LEU A 309 -3.52 33.74 38.22
CA LEU A 309 -2.53 32.66 38.26
C LEU A 309 -3.11 31.34 37.74
N LEU A 310 -4.34 31.00 38.10
CA LEU A 310 -5.03 29.83 37.59
C LEU A 310 -5.29 29.93 36.08
N ALA A 311 -5.79 31.06 35.60
CA ALA A 311 -6.06 31.28 34.18
C ALA A 311 -4.79 31.24 33.32
N THR A 312 -3.69 31.80 33.81
CA THR A 312 -2.39 31.75 33.13
C THR A 312 -1.84 30.32 33.10
N LEU A 313 -1.88 29.57 34.19
CA LEU A 313 -1.48 28.16 34.19
C LEU A 313 -2.35 27.31 33.26
N GLN A 314 -3.67 27.53 33.24
CA GLN A 314 -4.57 26.89 32.28
C GLN A 314 -4.19 27.23 30.83
N TYR A 315 -3.90 28.49 30.54
CA TYR A 315 -3.44 28.91 29.22
C TYR A 315 -2.13 28.21 28.81
N LEU A 316 -1.14 28.13 29.72
CA LEU A 316 0.13 27.44 29.49
C LEU A 316 -0.09 25.95 29.19
N THR A 317 -0.90 25.27 29.99
CA THR A 317 -1.23 23.85 29.77
C THR A 317 -1.98 23.60 28.47
N ALA A 318 -3.00 24.40 28.17
CA ALA A 318 -3.74 24.31 26.90
C ALA A 318 -2.81 24.50 25.70
N ARG A 319 -1.89 25.47 25.78
CA ARG A 319 -0.91 25.71 24.72
C ARG A 319 0.05 24.53 24.52
N LEU A 320 0.53 23.92 25.62
CA LEU A 320 1.35 22.72 25.56
C LEU A 320 0.62 21.54 24.89
N THR A 321 -0.67 21.33 25.21
CA THR A 321 -1.46 20.25 24.57
C THR A 321 -1.61 20.45 23.06
N VAL A 322 -1.80 21.69 22.60
CA VAL A 322 -1.89 22.02 21.17
C VAL A 322 -0.54 21.78 20.46
N LEU A 323 0.58 22.10 21.12
CA LEU A 323 1.91 21.84 20.59
C LEU A 323 2.22 20.34 20.50
N GLU A 324 1.83 19.58 21.51
CA GLU A 324 1.94 18.12 21.52
C GLU A 324 1.13 17.49 20.39
N GLU A 325 -0.13 17.91 20.19
CA GLU A 325 -0.97 17.43 19.10
C GLU A 325 -0.37 17.77 17.72
N HIS A 326 0.21 18.97 17.57
CA HIS A 326 0.89 19.36 16.35
C HIS A 326 2.13 18.49 16.09
N PHE A 327 2.94 18.24 17.12
CA PHE A 327 4.12 17.36 17.02
C PHE A 327 3.72 15.92 16.66
N ALA A 328 2.70 15.38 17.32
CA ALA A 328 2.18 14.05 17.05
C ALA A 328 1.71 13.90 15.60
N ARG A 329 0.92 14.86 15.09
CA ARG A 329 0.46 14.87 13.69
C ARG A 329 1.62 14.91 12.70
N LEU A 330 2.60 15.77 12.95
CA LEU A 330 3.74 15.92 12.06
C LEU A 330 4.62 14.65 12.07
N HIS A 331 4.83 14.03 13.23
CA HIS A 331 5.57 12.77 13.33
C HIS A 331 4.82 11.60 12.67
N ILE A 332 3.49 11.52 12.82
CA ILE A 332 2.67 10.52 12.11
C ILE A 332 2.78 10.73 10.60
N HIS A 333 2.73 11.98 10.14
CA HIS A 333 2.86 12.29 8.72
C HIS A 333 4.24 11.91 8.18
N GLN A 334 5.33 12.30 8.85
CA GLN A 334 6.69 11.91 8.50
C GLN A 334 6.84 10.39 8.43
N ARG A 335 6.34 9.66 9.43
CA ARG A 335 6.36 8.20 9.45
C ARG A 335 5.54 7.59 8.30
N SER A 336 4.38 8.18 7.98
CA SER A 336 3.55 7.72 6.87
C SER A 336 4.26 7.87 5.53
N VAL A 337 4.93 9.01 5.29
CA VAL A 337 5.71 9.27 4.07
C VAL A 337 6.88 8.28 3.97
N GLN A 338 7.60 8.06 5.07
CA GLN A 338 8.70 7.08 5.12
C GLN A 338 8.21 5.65 4.84
N ASN A 339 7.06 5.25 5.40
CA ASN A 339 6.49 3.92 5.15
C ASN A 339 6.08 3.75 3.69
N VAL A 340 5.47 4.76 3.07
CA VAL A 340 5.10 4.71 1.64
C VAL A 340 6.35 4.67 0.76
N MET A 341 7.40 5.43 1.12
CA MET A 341 8.67 5.40 0.41
C MET A 341 9.34 4.01 0.51
N ALA A 342 9.39 3.42 1.70
CA ALA A 342 9.90 2.06 1.89
C ALA A 342 9.08 0.99 1.13
N ALA A 343 7.76 1.17 1.06
CA ALA A 343 6.89 0.29 0.28
C ALA A 343 7.14 0.45 -1.24
N LEU A 344 7.34 1.67 -1.72
CA LEU A 344 7.71 1.94 -3.12
C LEU A 344 9.06 1.30 -3.46
N ASP A 345 10.06 1.49 -2.58
CA ASP A 345 11.39 0.88 -2.75
C ASP A 345 11.30 -0.66 -2.76
N GLY A 346 10.43 -1.25 -1.93
CA GLY A 346 10.16 -2.68 -1.95
C GLY A 346 9.53 -3.19 -3.26
N VAL A 347 8.60 -2.42 -3.83
CA VAL A 347 7.96 -2.73 -5.13
C VAL A 347 8.94 -2.55 -6.29
N LEU A 348 9.82 -1.55 -6.23
CA LEU A 348 10.88 -1.30 -7.22
C LEU A 348 12.02 -2.32 -7.13
N ALA A 349 12.31 -2.81 -5.92
CA ALA A 349 13.38 -3.77 -5.66
C ALA A 349 12.99 -5.22 -5.99
N GLU A 350 11.69 -5.55 -6.12
CA GLU A 350 11.26 -6.84 -6.66
C GLU A 350 11.66 -6.91 -8.14
N PRO A 351 12.74 -7.63 -8.50
CA PRO A 351 13.03 -7.83 -9.91
C PRO A 351 11.95 -8.77 -10.42
N ALA A 352 11.43 -8.48 -11.61
CA ALA A 352 10.86 -9.51 -12.45
C ALA A 352 11.95 -10.59 -12.66
N ASN A 353 11.99 -11.61 -11.81
CA ASN A 353 12.72 -12.84 -12.07
C ASN A 353 11.97 -13.54 -13.22
N PRO A 354 12.52 -13.63 -14.44
CA PRO A 354 11.88 -14.41 -15.50
C PRO A 354 12.00 -15.92 -15.30
N ASN A 355 12.63 -16.39 -14.21
CA ASN A 355 12.89 -17.81 -13.95
C ASN A 355 12.21 -18.29 -12.66
N SER A 356 10.89 -18.19 -12.61
CA SER A 356 10.09 -19.12 -11.82
C SER A 356 9.07 -19.72 -12.75
N GLU A 357 9.48 -20.81 -13.40
CA GLU A 357 8.56 -21.80 -13.95
C GLU A 357 7.64 -22.26 -12.83
N SER A 358 6.43 -21.71 -12.81
CA SER A 358 5.34 -22.22 -12.00
C SER A 358 4.10 -22.20 -12.88
N GLN A 359 3.99 -23.33 -13.58
CA GLN A 359 2.79 -24.02 -14.03
C GLN A 359 1.47 -23.24 -14.03
N ASP A 360 0.88 -23.19 -15.22
CA ASP A 360 -0.55 -23.36 -15.50
C ASP A 360 -1.52 -22.66 -14.56
N THR A 361 -1.85 -21.41 -14.90
CA THR A 361 -3.17 -20.85 -14.61
C THR A 361 -4.02 -20.79 -15.88
N VAL A 362 -4.97 -21.71 -15.86
CA VAL A 362 -6.15 -21.87 -16.69
C VAL A 362 -6.67 -20.55 -17.27
N ARG A 363 -6.74 -20.52 -18.60
CA ARG A 363 -7.54 -19.58 -19.37
C ARG A 363 -9.01 -19.76 -19.01
N THR A 364 -9.65 -18.74 -18.45
CA THR A 364 -11.11 -18.58 -18.48
C THR A 364 -11.50 -17.47 -19.47
N PRO A 365 -12.57 -17.66 -20.26
CA PRO A 365 -12.98 -16.70 -21.29
C PRO A 365 -13.87 -15.63 -20.66
N VAL A 366 -13.44 -14.37 -20.69
CA VAL A 366 -14.30 -13.24 -20.34
C VAL A 366 -14.93 -12.70 -21.62
N ALA A 367 -16.25 -12.78 -21.69
CA ALA A 367 -17.09 -12.21 -22.72
C ALA A 367 -16.98 -10.66 -22.77
N PRO A 368 -17.19 -10.02 -23.93
CA PRO A 368 -17.05 -8.57 -24.05
C PRO A 368 -18.31 -7.87 -23.56
N SER A 369 -18.25 -7.19 -22.41
CA SER A 369 -19.25 -6.19 -22.04
C SER A 369 -18.87 -4.85 -22.65
N ALA A 370 -19.45 -4.56 -23.81
CA ALA A 370 -19.42 -3.26 -24.44
C ALA A 370 -20.29 -2.28 -23.65
N ARG A 371 -19.66 -1.40 -22.87
CA ARG A 371 -20.23 -0.08 -22.53
C ARG A 371 -19.13 0.96 -22.59
N GLY A 372 -19.14 1.73 -23.68
CA GLY A 372 -18.22 2.83 -23.92
C GLY A 372 -18.33 3.89 -22.83
N LEU A 373 -17.20 4.21 -22.20
CA LEU A 373 -17.03 5.41 -21.42
C LEU A 373 -16.82 6.57 -22.41
N LYS A 374 -17.76 7.53 -22.40
CA LYS A 374 -17.62 8.79 -23.12
C LYS A 374 -16.47 9.59 -22.49
N PRO A 375 -15.61 10.26 -23.27
CA PRO A 375 -14.61 11.16 -22.72
C PRO A 375 -15.31 12.34 -22.03
N LEU A 376 -15.02 12.55 -20.75
CA LEU A 376 -15.48 13.72 -20.01
C LEU A 376 -14.86 14.96 -20.64
N ARG A 377 -15.71 15.80 -21.26
CA ARG A 377 -15.34 17.16 -21.64
C ARG A 377 -15.08 17.95 -20.36
N LEU A 378 -13.83 18.37 -20.18
CA LEU A 378 -13.44 19.38 -19.21
C LEU A 378 -14.13 20.69 -19.61
N VAL A 379 -15.28 20.99 -19.00
CA VAL A 379 -15.90 22.31 -19.09
C VAL A 379 -15.28 23.14 -17.98
N GLU A 380 -14.41 24.07 -18.38
CA GLU A 380 -14.01 25.21 -17.55
C GLU A 380 -15.25 25.98 -17.13
N ALA A 381 -15.78 25.68 -15.95
CA ALA A 381 -16.83 26.47 -15.32
C ALA A 381 -16.17 27.57 -14.51
N LYS A 382 -16.27 28.81 -15.01
CA LYS A 382 -16.01 30.03 -14.27
C LYS A 382 -16.90 30.04 -13.01
N PHE A 383 -16.32 29.90 -11.82
CA PHE A 383 -17.01 30.13 -10.56
C PHE A 383 -16.69 31.53 -10.05
N SER A 384 -17.50 32.49 -10.48
CA SER A 384 -17.65 33.79 -9.81
C SER A 384 -18.99 33.80 -9.09
N GLU A 385 -19.04 33.22 -7.89
CA GLU A 385 -20.07 33.49 -6.87
C GLU A 385 -19.61 32.88 -5.55
N SER A 386 -19.75 33.62 -4.45
CA SER A 386 -19.36 33.21 -3.10
C SER A 386 -20.07 31.92 -2.68
N GLN A 387 -19.42 30.77 -2.89
CA GLN A 387 -19.88 29.50 -2.33
C GLN A 387 -19.57 29.49 -0.83
N ASP A 388 -20.60 29.24 -0.03
CA ASP A 388 -20.46 28.90 1.38
C ASP A 388 -19.47 27.72 1.50
N PRO A 389 -18.33 27.89 2.20
CA PRO A 389 -17.28 26.86 2.28
C PRO A 389 -17.79 25.54 2.87
N THR A 390 -18.84 25.59 3.68
CA THR A 390 -19.47 24.41 4.27
C THR A 390 -20.13 23.52 3.20
N ALA A 391 -20.81 24.13 2.23
CA ALA A 391 -21.46 23.41 1.14
C ALA A 391 -20.45 22.76 0.16
N ALA A 392 -19.27 23.37 0.00
CA ALA A 392 -18.19 22.79 -0.79
C ALA A 392 -17.58 21.55 -0.11
N LEU A 393 -17.34 21.62 1.21
CA LEU A 393 -16.85 20.49 2.01
C LEU A 393 -17.84 19.32 2.03
N LEU A 394 -19.14 19.59 2.21
CA LEU A 394 -20.17 18.55 2.20
C LEU A 394 -20.26 17.83 0.85
N ARG A 395 -20.09 18.57 -0.25
CA ARG A 395 -20.04 17.98 -1.60
C ARG A 395 -18.79 17.12 -1.82
N MET A 396 -17.63 17.55 -1.32
CA MET A 396 -16.41 16.71 -1.34
C MET A 396 -16.60 15.41 -0.55
N LEU A 397 -17.32 15.47 0.58
CA LEU A 397 -17.66 14.30 1.39
C LEU A 397 -18.84 13.49 0.82
N SER A 398 -19.36 13.86 -0.36
CA SER A 398 -20.52 13.25 -1.01
C SER A 398 -21.80 13.28 -0.17
N VAL A 399 -21.90 14.18 0.80
CA VAL A 399 -23.09 14.39 1.62
C VAL A 399 -24.02 15.34 0.88
N ARG A 400 -25.21 14.86 0.51
CA ARG A 400 -26.22 15.66 -0.18
C ARG A 400 -27.03 16.43 0.85
N THR A 401 -26.84 17.74 0.92
CA THR A 401 -27.65 18.63 1.76
C THR A 401 -28.35 19.66 0.87
N ASP A 402 -29.65 19.85 1.08
CA ASP A 402 -30.39 20.93 0.43
C ASP A 402 -29.91 22.29 0.94
N ARG A 403 -29.92 23.30 0.06
CA ARG A 403 -29.12 24.54 0.17
C ARG A 403 -29.54 25.52 1.29
N SER A 404 -30.39 25.13 2.23
CA SER A 404 -30.73 25.94 3.43
C SER A 404 -31.25 25.10 4.59
N VAL A 405 -30.42 24.20 5.10
CA VAL A 405 -30.75 23.37 6.26
C VAL A 405 -30.09 23.98 7.50
N GLY A 406 -30.86 24.18 8.58
CA GLY A 406 -30.35 24.71 9.85
C GLY A 406 -29.26 23.82 10.46
N ALA A 407 -28.39 24.38 11.32
CA ALA A 407 -27.22 23.68 11.88
C ALA A 407 -27.57 22.34 12.57
N ASP A 408 -28.73 22.26 13.23
CA ASP A 408 -29.17 21.04 13.94
C ASP A 408 -29.56 19.91 12.99
N GLN A 409 -30.26 20.24 11.90
CA GLN A 409 -30.65 19.26 10.88
C GLN A 409 -29.42 18.81 10.06
N LEU A 410 -28.44 19.70 9.85
CA LEU A 410 -27.15 19.34 9.25
C LEU A 410 -26.39 18.34 10.13
N ALA A 411 -26.33 18.59 11.45
CA ALA A 411 -25.68 17.69 12.39
C ALA A 411 -26.35 16.31 12.42
N GLU A 412 -27.68 16.24 12.29
CA GLU A 412 -28.41 14.97 12.24
C GLU A 412 -28.14 14.19 10.94
N THR A 413 -28.14 14.86 9.78
CA THR A 413 -27.77 14.23 8.50
C THR A 413 -26.32 13.74 8.47
N LEU A 414 -25.40 14.49 9.10
CA LEU A 414 -24.01 14.07 9.24
C LEU A 414 -23.86 12.85 10.16
N LYS A 415 -24.59 12.80 11.29
CA LYS A 415 -24.60 11.62 12.15
C LYS A 415 -25.16 10.39 11.44
N PHE A 416 -26.26 10.56 10.70
CA PHE A 416 -26.86 9.49 9.92
C PHE A 416 -25.88 8.94 8.87
N THR A 417 -25.29 9.83 8.06
CA THR A 417 -24.33 9.43 7.03
C THR A 417 -23.06 8.81 7.61
N LEU A 418 -22.57 9.26 8.77
CA LEU A 418 -21.45 8.64 9.47
C LEU A 418 -21.81 7.19 9.87
N SER A 419 -22.97 6.98 10.50
CA SER A 419 -23.41 5.64 10.89
C SER A 419 -23.64 4.71 9.69
N GLU A 420 -24.16 5.23 8.58
CA GLU A 420 -24.32 4.49 7.32
C GLU A 420 -22.96 4.04 6.80
N ARG A 421 -21.97 4.94 6.73
CA ARG A 421 -20.61 4.61 6.26
C ARG A 421 -19.87 3.65 7.19
N GLU A 422 -20.04 3.77 8.50
CA GLU A 422 -19.48 2.79 9.44
C GLU A 422 -20.09 1.40 9.22
N SER A 423 -21.41 1.34 8.97
CA SER A 423 -22.09 0.07 8.68
C SER A 423 -21.64 -0.52 7.33
N GLU A 424 -21.47 0.30 6.30
CA GLU A 424 -20.95 -0.12 4.99
C GLU A 424 -19.52 -0.63 5.11
N LEU A 425 -18.65 0.08 5.84
CA LEU A 425 -17.28 -0.35 6.09
C LEU A 425 -17.22 -1.66 6.88
N ALA A 426 -18.07 -1.84 7.89
CA ALA A 426 -18.17 -3.10 8.62
C ALA A 426 -18.65 -4.25 7.71
N SER A 427 -19.61 -3.98 6.83
CA SER A 427 -20.11 -4.96 5.86
C SER A 427 -19.05 -5.34 4.82
N LEU A 428 -18.30 -4.36 4.31
CA LEU A 428 -17.21 -4.56 3.37
C LEU A 428 -16.08 -5.36 4.03
N ARG A 429 -15.71 -4.99 5.26
CA ARG A 429 -14.72 -5.72 6.04
C ARG A 429 -15.11 -7.18 6.21
N SER A 430 -16.32 -7.45 6.70
CA SER A 430 -16.83 -8.82 6.85
C SER A 430 -16.86 -9.58 5.51
N SER A 431 -17.32 -8.93 4.44
CA SER A 431 -17.33 -9.53 3.09
C SER A 431 -15.93 -9.85 2.58
N THR A 432 -14.96 -8.95 2.78
CA THR A 432 -13.57 -9.18 2.39
C THR A 432 -12.90 -10.26 3.24
N GLU A 433 -13.16 -10.30 4.55
CA GLU A 433 -12.67 -11.34 5.44
C GLU A 433 -13.19 -12.73 5.01
N VAL A 434 -14.48 -12.85 4.67
CA VAL A 434 -15.06 -14.09 4.14
C VAL A 434 -14.49 -14.44 2.76
N ALA A 435 -14.32 -13.47 1.86
CA ALA A 435 -13.76 -13.71 0.54
C ALA A 435 -12.30 -14.19 0.62
N ILE A 436 -11.48 -13.60 1.48
CA ILE A 436 -10.10 -14.01 1.72
C ILE A 436 -10.06 -15.39 2.37
N ALA A 437 -10.91 -15.65 3.37
CA ALA A 437 -11.00 -16.98 4.00
C ALA A 437 -11.38 -18.07 2.99
N ASN A 438 -12.31 -17.78 2.07
CA ASN A 438 -12.70 -18.72 1.00
C ASN A 438 -11.56 -18.94 -0.01
N LEU A 439 -10.84 -17.89 -0.39
CA LEU A 439 -9.68 -18.03 -1.27
C LEU A 439 -8.56 -18.84 -0.62
N LEU A 440 -8.29 -18.61 0.68
CA LEU A 440 -7.30 -19.37 1.44
C LEU A 440 -7.70 -20.84 1.59
N THR A 441 -8.98 -21.14 1.83
CA THR A 441 -9.44 -22.53 1.90
C THR A 441 -9.37 -23.22 0.55
N GLU A 442 -9.75 -22.56 -0.54
CA GLU A 442 -9.65 -23.13 -1.89
C GLU A 442 -8.19 -23.40 -2.28
N THR A 443 -7.29 -22.46 -2.00
CA THR A 443 -5.86 -22.62 -2.28
C THR A 443 -5.21 -23.70 -1.41
N LEU A 444 -5.56 -23.79 -0.12
CA LEU A 444 -5.09 -24.86 0.76
C LEU A 444 -5.61 -26.23 0.34
N VAL A 445 -6.89 -26.33 -0.02
CA VAL A 445 -7.48 -27.58 -0.53
C VAL A 445 -6.75 -28.00 -1.79
N LYS A 446 -6.51 -27.08 -2.73
CA LYS A 446 -5.77 -27.36 -3.96
C LYS A 446 -4.32 -27.77 -3.68
N ALA A 447 -3.62 -27.08 -2.80
CA ALA A 447 -2.26 -27.43 -2.40
C ALA A 447 -2.22 -28.83 -1.74
N GLN A 448 -3.23 -29.19 -0.94
CA GLN A 448 -3.33 -30.50 -0.32
C GLN A 448 -3.62 -31.60 -1.36
N THR A 449 -4.49 -31.33 -2.35
CA THR A 449 -4.71 -32.28 -3.45
C THR A 449 -3.46 -32.44 -4.29
N ASP A 450 -2.75 -31.35 -4.60
CA ASP A 450 -1.52 -31.39 -5.39
C ASP A 450 -0.40 -32.12 -4.63
N MET A 451 -0.30 -31.92 -3.31
CA MET A 451 0.61 -32.67 -2.45
C MET A 451 0.27 -34.16 -2.41
N GLN A 452 -1.03 -34.52 -2.36
CA GLN A 452 -1.46 -35.90 -2.48
C GLN A 452 -1.11 -36.47 -3.86
N HIS A 453 -1.32 -35.72 -4.95
CA HIS A 453 -0.95 -36.14 -6.30
C HIS A 453 0.56 -36.32 -6.44
N LEU A 454 1.38 -35.40 -5.93
CA LEU A 454 2.84 -35.51 -5.90
C LEU A 454 3.28 -36.70 -5.07
N SER A 455 2.70 -36.92 -3.89
CA SER A 455 3.00 -38.10 -3.08
C SER A 455 2.65 -39.37 -3.85
N ASN A 456 1.47 -39.44 -4.46
CA ASN A 456 1.05 -40.58 -5.27
C ASN A 456 1.95 -40.79 -6.48
N ALA A 457 2.44 -39.72 -7.14
CA ALA A 457 3.34 -39.79 -8.28
C ALA A 457 4.77 -40.21 -7.89
N VAL A 458 5.26 -39.73 -6.74
CA VAL A 458 6.57 -40.11 -6.17
C VAL A 458 6.55 -41.57 -5.70
N TYR A 459 5.43 -42.03 -5.14
CA TYR A 459 5.26 -43.40 -4.68
C TYR A 459 4.73 -44.37 -5.75
N ALA A 460 4.23 -43.88 -6.90
CA ALA A 460 3.78 -44.70 -8.04
C ALA A 460 4.86 -45.63 -8.64
N PRO A 461 6.13 -45.21 -8.81
CA PRO A 461 7.20 -46.11 -9.26
C PRO A 461 7.79 -46.97 -8.13
N SER A 462 7.44 -46.71 -6.87
CA SER A 462 7.83 -47.59 -5.76
C SER A 462 6.88 -48.80 -5.75
N GLY A 463 7.42 -50.03 -5.77
CA GLY A 463 6.63 -51.28 -5.70
C GLY A 463 5.80 -51.46 -4.41
N THR A 464 5.78 -50.44 -3.56
CA THR A 464 5.00 -50.30 -2.33
C THR A 464 4.26 -48.96 -2.36
N GLY A 465 3.40 -48.74 -3.37
CA GLY A 465 2.56 -47.54 -3.53
C GLY A 465 1.48 -47.34 -2.44
N VAL A 466 1.57 -48.08 -1.34
CA VAL A 466 0.90 -47.84 -0.06
C VAL A 466 1.99 -48.14 0.98
N VAL A 467 2.14 -47.30 2.00
CA VAL A 467 2.98 -47.62 3.17
C VAL A 467 2.45 -48.90 3.81
N ARG A 468 2.89 -50.05 3.30
CA ARG A 468 2.74 -51.36 3.93
C ARG A 468 3.97 -51.49 4.81
N LEU A 469 3.79 -51.24 6.10
CA LEU A 469 4.79 -51.48 7.15
C LEU A 469 5.19 -52.97 7.28
N LEU A 470 4.62 -53.84 6.46
CA LEU A 470 4.82 -55.29 6.48
C LEU A 470 5.49 -55.73 5.18
N ASP A 471 6.66 -56.34 5.34
CA ASP A 471 7.41 -57.04 4.30
C ASP A 471 6.48 -58.00 3.52
N GLN A 472 6.52 -57.95 2.19
CA GLN A 472 5.68 -58.80 1.31
C GLN A 472 5.90 -60.28 1.59
N GLN A 473 7.11 -60.66 2.02
CA GLN A 473 7.41 -62.03 2.41
C GLN A 473 6.68 -62.43 3.69
N LEU A 474 6.53 -61.49 4.63
CA LEU A 474 5.82 -61.70 5.88
C LEU A 474 4.31 -61.74 5.67
N GLN A 475 3.77 -60.90 4.78
CA GLN A 475 2.37 -60.96 4.34
C GLN A 475 2.04 -62.29 3.66
N ALA A 476 2.87 -62.75 2.71
CA ALA A 476 2.67 -64.04 2.04
C ALA A 476 2.77 -65.22 3.02
N ASN A 477 3.65 -65.14 4.01
CA ASN A 477 3.75 -66.13 5.07
C ASN A 477 2.53 -66.11 5.99
N LEU A 478 1.97 -64.92 6.27
CA LEU A 478 0.77 -64.76 7.08
C LEU A 478 -0.47 -65.28 6.35
N ASP A 479 -0.62 -64.98 5.05
CA ASP A 479 -1.69 -65.51 4.19
C ASP A 479 -1.56 -67.04 4.03
N SER A 480 -0.33 -67.55 3.93
CA SER A 480 -0.06 -69.00 3.96
C SER A 480 -0.42 -69.63 5.31
N LEU A 481 -0.15 -68.93 6.41
CA LEU A 481 -0.49 -69.38 7.74
C LEU A 481 -2.01 -69.37 7.93
N GLU A 482 -2.70 -68.33 7.48
CA GLU A 482 -4.16 -68.18 7.55
C GLU A 482 -4.87 -69.25 6.73
N THR A 483 -4.40 -69.53 5.51
CA THR A 483 -4.94 -70.63 4.71
C THR A 483 -4.66 -71.99 5.34
N LYS A 484 -3.51 -72.18 5.99
CA LYS A 484 -3.19 -73.41 6.74
C LYS A 484 -4.04 -73.55 8.00
N THR A 485 -4.28 -72.48 8.75
CA THR A 485 -5.12 -72.50 9.96
C THR A 485 -6.59 -72.63 9.61
N TYR A 486 -7.06 -72.03 8.53
CA TYR A 486 -8.39 -72.26 7.98
C TYR A 486 -8.57 -73.71 7.54
N GLY A 487 -7.60 -74.26 6.81
CA GLY A 487 -7.59 -75.68 6.42
C GLY A 487 -7.53 -76.62 7.62
N LEU A 488 -6.81 -76.26 8.68
CA LEU A 488 -6.78 -77.00 9.94
C LEU A 488 -8.13 -76.89 10.67
N GLY A 489 -8.74 -75.70 10.69
CA GLY A 489 -10.05 -75.45 11.25
C GLY A 489 -11.14 -76.25 10.55
N GLU A 490 -11.08 -76.38 9.22
CA GLU A 490 -12.02 -77.25 8.50
C GLU A 490 -11.76 -78.73 8.73
N ARG A 491 -10.50 -79.17 8.80
CA ARG A 491 -10.21 -80.56 9.19
C ARG A 491 -10.67 -80.85 10.62
N MET A 492 -10.57 -79.87 11.53
CA MET A 492 -11.09 -79.97 12.90
C MET A 492 -12.62 -79.98 12.97
N ARG A 493 -13.32 -79.26 12.07
CA ARG A 493 -14.78 -79.34 11.96
C ARG A 493 -15.26 -80.64 11.33
N GLN A 494 -14.49 -81.20 10.41
CA GLN A 494 -14.77 -82.49 9.76
C GLN A 494 -14.41 -83.69 10.65
N LEU A 495 -13.59 -83.47 11.70
CA LEU A 495 -13.39 -84.44 12.76
C LEU A 495 -14.68 -84.53 13.58
N ASP A 496 -15.51 -85.52 13.25
CA ASP A 496 -16.66 -85.95 14.08
C ASP A 496 -16.14 -86.37 15.46
N VAL A 497 -16.12 -85.42 16.39
CA VAL A 497 -15.70 -85.63 17.79
C VAL A 497 -16.55 -86.75 18.43
N GLU A 498 -17.80 -86.92 17.98
CA GLU A 498 -18.71 -87.97 18.43
C GLU A 498 -18.29 -89.37 17.93
N LYS A 499 -17.82 -89.51 16.68
CA LYS A 499 -17.30 -90.80 16.16
C LYS A 499 -15.98 -91.17 16.80
N LEU A 500 -15.10 -90.20 17.05
CA LEU A 500 -13.84 -90.40 17.78
C LEU A 500 -14.09 -90.75 19.26
N ALA A 501 -15.05 -90.10 19.92
CA ALA A 501 -15.47 -90.45 21.28
C ALA A 501 -16.14 -91.83 21.33
N ALA A 502 -16.93 -92.20 20.32
CA ALA A 502 -17.53 -93.54 20.21
C ALA A 502 -16.46 -94.63 19.96
N LEU A 503 -15.46 -94.37 19.11
CA LEU A 503 -14.33 -95.29 18.91
C LEU A 503 -13.44 -95.39 20.14
N ALA A 504 -13.22 -94.30 20.88
CA ALA A 504 -12.50 -94.32 22.15
C ALA A 504 -13.26 -95.12 23.21
N ARG A 505 -14.58 -94.91 23.35
CA ARG A 505 -15.45 -95.70 24.24
C ARG A 505 -15.54 -97.18 23.84
N ASN A 506 -15.54 -97.49 22.54
CA ASN A 506 -15.54 -98.87 22.06
C ASN A 506 -14.19 -99.56 22.28
N LYS A 507 -13.06 -98.87 22.11
CA LYS A 507 -11.75 -99.41 22.52
C LYS A 507 -11.67 -99.66 24.03
N GLN A 508 -12.22 -98.75 24.84
CA GLN A 508 -12.27 -98.90 26.29
C GLN A 508 -13.21 -100.04 26.77
N LYS A 509 -14.16 -100.46 25.93
CA LYS A 509 -15.06 -101.62 26.16
C LYS A 509 -14.53 -102.94 25.59
N VAL A 510 -13.45 -102.93 24.82
CA VAL A 510 -12.80 -104.13 24.28
C VAL A 510 -11.56 -104.51 25.12
N GLU A 511 -11.10 -103.62 26.00
CA GLU A 511 -10.02 -103.85 26.97
C GLU A 511 -10.53 -104.08 28.42
N LEU A 512 -11.84 -104.30 28.60
CA LEU A 512 -12.50 -104.81 29.80
C LEU A 512 -13.33 -106.04 29.41
#